data_AF-A0A2N2YZR7-F1
#
_entry.id   AF-A0A2N2YZR7-F1
#
_cell.length_a   1.000
_cell.length_b   1.000
_cell.length_c   1.000
_cell.angle_alpha   90.00
_cell.angle_beta   90.00
_cell.angle_gamma   90.00
#
_symmetry.space_group_name_H-M   'P 1'
#
loop_
_entity.id
_entity.type
_entity.pdbx_description
1 polymer ?
#
loop_
_entity_poly.entity_id
_entity_poly.type
_entity_poly.pdbx_seq_one_letter_code
_entity_poly.pdbx_strand_id
1 'polypeptide(L)'
;MDAKFLSQCFHDLYQLGLTTSSGGNISMLQSDEIVCISPSQIDKAYLKPHDFAFLSLKGEQLGNNKPSMEYPFHLSLYRKFPHIKTVVHIHPPAFVALSLLSKNDYELKGKSEKFNLGFADYAIPGSDLLGVNVCEAFNNEIDVVLMQNHGVIAIGKELSVVIERIIELNQAIIKHFNLGSILDNFSLTGKFNLKSKNSSRFYEVRARHFLSVKNEVKMVEDQERDLFTVAIHLKSLGLLALSKFSTHIIPESFLILRDPLFQNKKFDKAQIDDYLKLFDDQMNVLIFMDGWALICGTSLYNLYDKMEVLDFTAKVTLIAQKMGQFDLLSDSQILELKEKFL
;
A
#
# COMPACT_ATOMS: atom_id res chain seq x y z
N MET A 1 -12.96 10.34 -20.87
CA MET A 1 -11.56 10.24 -21.34
C MET A 1 -10.64 9.89 -20.17
N ASP A 2 -10.95 10.43 -19.00
CA ASP A 2 -10.13 10.43 -17.78
C ASP A 2 -9.96 9.08 -17.08
N ALA A 3 -11.03 8.30 -16.90
CA ALA A 3 -10.95 7.01 -16.20
C ALA A 3 -10.05 5.98 -16.90
N LYS A 4 -9.92 6.06 -18.23
CA LYS A 4 -8.98 5.21 -18.98
C LYS A 4 -7.54 5.58 -18.71
N PHE A 5 -7.25 6.88 -18.61
CA PHE A 5 -5.91 7.36 -18.31
C PHE A 5 -5.53 7.03 -16.87
N LEU A 6 -6.44 7.28 -15.91
CA LEU A 6 -6.25 6.90 -14.51
C LEU A 6 -6.02 5.39 -14.34
N SER A 7 -6.84 4.55 -14.98
CA SER A 7 -6.65 3.09 -15.02
C SER A 7 -5.25 2.69 -15.49
N GLN A 8 -4.77 3.28 -16.60
CA GLN A 8 -3.44 2.99 -17.13
C GLN A 8 -2.33 3.46 -16.17
N CYS A 9 -2.46 4.65 -15.59
CA CYS A 9 -1.49 5.15 -14.62
C CYS A 9 -1.38 4.24 -13.40
N PHE A 10 -2.50 3.74 -12.86
CA PHE A 10 -2.47 2.82 -11.74
C PHE A 10 -1.77 1.50 -12.11
N HIS A 11 -2.07 0.97 -13.29
CA HIS A 11 -1.39 -0.21 -13.83
C HIS A 11 0.12 0.02 -13.90
N ASP A 12 0.57 1.16 -14.44
CA ASP A 12 1.99 1.46 -14.58
C ASP A 12 2.69 1.64 -13.22
N LEU A 13 2.05 2.32 -12.26
CA LEU A 13 2.56 2.49 -10.89
C LEU A 13 2.69 1.13 -10.17
N TYR A 14 1.73 0.22 -10.38
CA TYR A 14 1.79 -1.14 -9.86
C TYR A 14 2.92 -1.95 -10.53
N GLN A 15 3.10 -1.83 -11.86
CA GLN A 15 4.22 -2.46 -12.58
C GLN A 15 5.59 -1.96 -12.11
N LEU A 16 5.67 -0.75 -11.55
CA LEU A 16 6.87 -0.19 -10.96
C LEU A 16 7.06 -0.56 -9.47
N GLY A 17 6.10 -1.27 -8.85
CA GLY A 17 6.14 -1.64 -7.44
C GLY A 17 5.98 -0.43 -6.50
N LEU A 18 5.36 0.64 -6.98
CA LEU A 18 5.13 1.89 -6.22
C LEU A 18 3.82 1.87 -5.43
N THR A 19 3.04 0.80 -5.55
CA THR A 19 1.81 0.58 -4.78
C THR A 19 1.48 -0.91 -4.77
N THR A 20 0.60 -1.32 -3.86
CA THR A 20 0.01 -2.67 -3.84
C THR A 20 -1.34 -2.68 -4.58
N SER A 21 -1.95 -3.85 -4.68
CA SER A 21 -3.27 -4.08 -5.29
C SER A 21 -4.38 -3.32 -4.57
N SER A 22 -4.24 -3.18 -3.25
CA SER A 22 -5.23 -2.53 -2.38
C SER A 22 -4.82 -1.13 -1.92
N GLY A 23 -3.53 -0.77 -1.96
CA GLY A 23 -3.02 0.52 -1.48
C GLY A 23 -3.23 1.68 -2.46
N GLY A 24 -3.18 2.92 -1.96
CA GLY A 24 -3.21 4.15 -2.77
C GLY A 24 -4.54 4.47 -3.46
N ASN A 25 -4.68 5.68 -3.97
CA ASN A 25 -5.81 6.13 -4.76
C ASN A 25 -5.45 7.33 -5.64
N ILE A 26 -6.17 7.47 -6.75
CA ILE A 26 -5.93 8.54 -7.71
C ILE A 26 -7.25 9.17 -8.09
N SER A 27 -7.23 10.48 -8.31
CA SER A 27 -8.38 11.23 -8.77
C SER A 27 -8.00 12.28 -9.81
N MET A 28 -8.97 12.63 -10.63
CA MET A 28 -8.88 13.75 -11.57
C MET A 28 -10.19 14.52 -11.64
N LEU A 29 -10.08 15.84 -11.67
CA LEU A 29 -11.19 16.75 -11.85
C LEU A 29 -11.58 16.79 -13.34
N GLN A 30 -12.77 16.29 -13.69
CA GLN A 30 -13.23 16.19 -15.09
C GLN A 30 -13.90 17.47 -15.60
N SER A 31 -14.54 18.20 -14.69
CA SER A 31 -15.19 19.49 -14.90
C SER A 31 -15.03 20.32 -13.63
N ASP A 32 -15.50 21.56 -13.59
CA ASP A 32 -15.36 22.40 -12.40
C ASP A 32 -16.11 21.87 -11.16
N GLU A 33 -16.91 20.81 -11.29
CA GLU A 33 -17.71 20.25 -10.19
C GLU A 33 -17.59 18.72 -10.01
N ILE A 34 -17.04 17.98 -10.97
CA ILE A 34 -17.05 16.51 -10.97
C ILE A 34 -15.63 15.94 -10.82
N VAL A 35 -15.43 15.13 -9.79
CA VAL A 35 -14.20 14.40 -9.51
C VAL A 35 -14.39 12.93 -9.86
N CYS A 36 -13.53 12.40 -10.73
CA CYS A 36 -13.39 10.97 -10.99
C CYS A 36 -12.31 10.40 -10.06
N ILE A 37 -12.61 9.34 -9.31
CA ILE A 37 -11.71 8.75 -8.32
C ILE A 37 -11.69 7.23 -8.39
N SER A 38 -10.53 6.63 -8.11
CA SER A 38 -10.38 5.18 -8.01
C SER A 38 -11.35 4.57 -6.98
N PRO A 39 -11.87 3.36 -7.22
CA PRO A 39 -12.82 2.71 -6.32
C PRO A 39 -12.14 2.13 -5.07
N SER A 40 -12.98 1.78 -4.09
CA SER A 40 -12.60 0.96 -2.93
C SER A 40 -12.83 -0.52 -3.20
N GLN A 41 -12.09 -1.40 -2.51
CA GLN A 41 -12.28 -2.87 -2.49
C GLN A 41 -12.18 -3.59 -3.85
N ILE A 42 -11.43 -3.04 -4.81
CA ILE A 42 -11.14 -3.67 -6.10
C ILE A 42 -9.62 -3.80 -6.25
N ASP A 43 -9.17 -4.85 -6.93
CA ASP A 43 -7.77 -5.00 -7.32
C ASP A 43 -7.34 -3.87 -8.26
N LYS A 44 -6.59 -2.93 -7.71
CA LYS A 44 -6.26 -1.71 -8.44
C LYS A 44 -5.29 -1.94 -9.59
N ALA A 45 -4.58 -3.07 -9.59
CA ALA A 45 -3.73 -3.48 -10.70
C ALA A 45 -4.55 -3.80 -11.98
N TYR A 46 -5.84 -4.12 -11.83
CA TYR A 46 -6.76 -4.45 -12.92
C TYR A 46 -7.88 -3.42 -13.13
N LEU A 47 -7.72 -2.18 -12.65
CA LEU A 47 -8.77 -1.17 -12.81
C LEU A 47 -9.17 -1.04 -14.26
N LYS A 48 -10.47 -1.16 -14.52
CA LYS A 48 -11.08 -0.82 -15.79
C LYS A 48 -11.68 0.57 -15.69
N PRO A 49 -11.83 1.28 -16.81
CA PRO A 49 -12.41 2.62 -16.80
C PRO A 49 -13.80 2.68 -16.16
N HIS A 50 -14.60 1.61 -16.24
CA HIS A 50 -15.94 1.55 -15.66
C HIS A 50 -15.97 1.27 -14.15
N ASP A 51 -14.82 0.97 -13.53
CA ASP A 51 -14.75 0.74 -12.08
C ASP A 51 -14.65 2.05 -11.30
N PHE A 52 -14.29 3.16 -11.95
CA PHE A 52 -14.11 4.46 -11.31
C PHE A 52 -15.42 5.02 -10.76
N ALA A 53 -15.33 5.68 -9.61
CA ALA A 53 -16.43 6.41 -8.99
C ALA A 53 -16.39 7.89 -9.38
N PHE A 54 -17.53 8.55 -9.31
CA PHE A 54 -17.66 9.98 -9.58
C PHE A 54 -18.31 10.65 -8.39
N LEU A 55 -17.79 11.81 -8.00
CA LEU A 55 -18.24 12.60 -6.87
C LEU A 55 -18.43 14.05 -7.32
N SER A 56 -19.44 14.74 -6.78
CA SER A 56 -19.47 16.20 -6.82
C SER A 56 -18.41 16.77 -5.88
N LEU A 57 -17.98 18.02 -6.09
CA LEU A 57 -17.09 18.70 -5.14
C LEU A 57 -17.71 18.86 -3.75
N LYS A 58 -19.02 18.67 -3.57
CA LYS A 58 -19.67 18.65 -2.26
C LYS A 58 -19.60 17.28 -1.56
N GLY A 59 -19.17 16.24 -2.28
CA GLY A 59 -19.06 14.87 -1.78
C GLY A 59 -20.28 14.00 -2.10
N GLU A 60 -21.18 14.46 -2.97
CA GLU A 60 -22.32 13.66 -3.41
C GLU A 60 -21.86 12.64 -4.44
N GLN A 61 -22.21 11.37 -4.25
CA GLN A 61 -21.84 10.31 -5.18
C GLN A 61 -22.71 10.36 -6.44
N LEU A 62 -22.04 10.38 -7.60
CA LEU A 62 -22.64 10.42 -8.92
C LEU A 62 -22.50 9.04 -9.57
N GLY A 63 -23.40 8.12 -9.24
CA GLY A 63 -23.42 6.75 -9.77
C GLY A 63 -23.24 5.68 -8.69
N ASN A 64 -23.03 4.42 -9.09
CA ASN A 64 -23.14 3.26 -8.19
C ASN A 64 -21.80 2.74 -7.66
N ASN A 65 -20.68 3.12 -8.27
CA ASN A 65 -19.36 2.62 -7.86
C ASN A 65 -18.93 3.28 -6.56
N LYS A 66 -18.50 2.46 -5.59
CA LYS A 66 -18.03 2.93 -4.29
C LYS A 66 -16.67 3.61 -4.43
N PRO A 67 -16.54 4.91 -4.09
CA PRO A 67 -15.27 5.62 -4.16
C PRO A 67 -14.26 5.08 -3.13
N SER A 68 -12.98 5.41 -3.32
CA SER A 68 -11.96 5.23 -2.26
C SER A 68 -12.45 5.80 -0.93
N MET A 69 -12.18 5.11 0.19
CA MET A 69 -12.52 5.62 1.53
C MET A 69 -11.85 6.95 1.87
N GLU A 70 -10.80 7.30 1.12
CA GLU A 70 -10.00 8.50 1.34
C GLU A 70 -10.37 9.67 0.43
N TYR A 71 -11.48 9.56 -0.31
CA TYR A 71 -12.02 10.68 -1.08
C TYR A 71 -12.16 12.00 -0.28
N PRO A 72 -12.38 12.05 1.06
CA PRO A 72 -12.50 13.31 1.78
C PRO A 72 -11.29 14.24 1.60
N PHE A 73 -10.05 13.74 1.70
CA PHE A 73 -8.88 14.60 1.49
C PHE A 73 -8.73 15.05 0.03
N HIS A 74 -9.17 14.22 -0.94
CA HIS A 74 -9.14 14.60 -2.35
C HIS A 74 -10.03 15.82 -2.59
N LEU A 75 -11.27 15.78 -2.08
CA LEU A 75 -12.22 16.89 -2.20
C LEU A 75 -11.72 18.14 -1.48
N SER A 76 -11.16 17.99 -0.28
CA SER A 76 -10.58 19.11 0.47
C SER A 76 -9.44 19.79 -0.29
N LEU A 77 -8.56 19.01 -0.96
CA LEU A 77 -7.49 19.55 -1.79
C LEU A 77 -8.02 20.30 -3.02
N TYR A 78 -9.01 19.75 -3.73
CA TYR A 78 -9.62 20.45 -4.87
C TYR A 78 -10.30 21.76 -4.47
N ARG A 79 -10.99 21.79 -3.32
CA ARG A 79 -11.62 23.02 -2.80
C ARG A 79 -10.59 24.06 -2.36
N LYS A 80 -9.52 23.63 -1.68
CA LYS A 80 -8.47 24.52 -1.16
C LYS A 80 -7.55 25.06 -2.26
N PHE A 81 -7.29 24.26 -3.29
CA PHE A 81 -6.38 24.58 -4.38
C PHE A 81 -7.07 24.51 -5.75
N PRO A 82 -7.90 25.51 -6.14
CA PRO A 82 -8.70 25.45 -7.37
C PRO A 82 -7.90 25.30 -8.67
N HIS A 83 -6.58 25.50 -8.63
CA HIS A 83 -5.69 25.38 -9.76
C HIS A 83 -5.24 23.93 -10.04
N ILE A 84 -5.41 22.99 -9.10
CA ILE A 84 -5.03 21.58 -9.31
C ILE A 84 -6.16 20.85 -10.04
N LYS A 85 -5.79 19.85 -10.84
CA LYS A 85 -6.72 18.98 -11.56
C LYS A 85 -6.54 17.52 -11.21
N THR A 86 -5.49 17.14 -10.49
CA THR A 86 -5.24 15.77 -10.09
C THR A 86 -4.67 15.69 -8.68
N VAL A 87 -4.95 14.56 -8.03
CA VAL A 87 -4.39 14.15 -6.74
C VAL A 87 -4.01 12.68 -6.86
N VAL A 88 -2.77 12.36 -6.51
CA VAL A 88 -2.20 11.01 -6.55
C VAL A 88 -1.70 10.66 -5.16
N HIS A 89 -2.25 9.60 -4.58
CA HIS A 89 -1.78 9.01 -3.34
C HIS A 89 -1.38 7.55 -3.58
N ILE A 90 -0.15 7.19 -3.21
CA ILE A 90 0.39 5.84 -3.40
C ILE A 90 1.37 5.45 -2.27
N HIS A 91 1.79 4.18 -2.26
CA HIS A 91 2.63 3.58 -1.22
C HIS A 91 3.98 3.06 -1.74
N PRO A 92 4.89 3.89 -2.29
CA PRO A 92 6.22 3.41 -2.64
C PRO A 92 6.97 2.95 -1.37
N PRO A 93 7.64 1.78 -1.37
CA PRO A 93 8.27 1.24 -0.16
C PRO A 93 9.25 2.20 0.53
N ALA A 94 10.01 2.98 -0.25
CA ALA A 94 10.95 3.97 0.31
C ALA A 94 10.23 5.17 0.96
N PHE A 95 9.13 5.63 0.36
CA PHE A 95 8.30 6.68 0.98
C PHE A 95 7.59 6.18 2.23
N VAL A 96 7.00 4.98 2.19
CA VAL A 96 6.33 4.43 3.38
C VAL A 96 7.33 4.22 4.50
N ALA A 97 8.51 3.65 4.23
CA ALA A 97 9.56 3.51 5.23
C ALA A 97 10.01 4.86 5.80
N LEU A 98 10.16 5.87 4.95
CA LEU A 98 10.45 7.23 5.38
C LEU A 98 9.33 7.79 6.26
N SER A 99 8.06 7.49 5.98
CA SER A 99 6.90 7.92 6.78
C SER A 99 6.84 7.34 8.19
N LEU A 100 7.61 6.29 8.47
CA LEU A 100 7.69 5.68 9.80
C LEU A 100 8.72 6.40 10.70
N LEU A 101 9.63 7.19 10.14
CA LEU A 101 10.63 7.91 10.94
C LEU A 101 9.97 9.03 11.76
N SER A 102 10.61 9.42 12.86
CA SER A 102 10.08 10.50 13.69
C SER A 102 10.10 11.83 12.93
N LYS A 103 9.14 12.72 13.26
CA LYS A 103 9.05 14.06 12.66
C LYS A 103 10.36 14.86 12.74
N ASN A 104 11.15 14.61 13.79
CA ASN A 104 12.40 15.30 14.05
C ASN A 104 13.59 14.72 13.26
N ASP A 105 13.46 13.49 12.74
CA ASP A 105 14.51 12.83 11.97
C ASP A 105 14.43 13.18 10.47
N TYR A 106 13.40 13.92 10.05
CA TYR A 106 13.25 14.48 8.69
C TYR A 106 14.17 15.68 8.45
N GLU A 107 15.46 15.58 8.73
CA GLU A 107 16.44 16.52 8.18
C GLU A 107 16.72 16.21 6.69
N LEU A 108 15.67 16.22 5.86
CA LEU A 108 15.78 16.26 4.41
C LEU A 108 15.75 17.71 3.89
N LYS A 109 15.20 18.66 4.66
CA LYS A 109 15.29 20.09 4.38
C LYS A 109 16.76 20.54 4.46
N GLY A 110 17.29 21.04 3.34
CA GLY A 110 18.68 21.49 3.21
C GLY A 110 19.66 20.46 2.64
N LYS A 111 19.27 19.20 2.45
CA LYS A 111 20.12 18.14 1.83
C LYS A 111 19.81 17.89 0.36
N SER A 112 18.98 18.76 -0.23
CA SER A 112 18.75 18.87 -1.67
C SER A 112 18.20 20.24 -2.01
N GLU A 113 18.79 20.86 -3.02
CA GLU A 113 18.31 22.11 -3.62
C GLU A 113 17.01 21.92 -4.44
N LYS A 114 16.46 20.69 -4.51
CA LYS A 114 15.32 20.31 -5.37
C LYS A 114 14.11 19.75 -4.62
N PHE A 115 14.13 19.58 -3.29
CA PHE A 115 13.06 18.85 -2.57
C PHE A 115 12.26 19.75 -1.62
N ASN A 116 11.01 20.02 -1.99
CA ASN A 116 10.00 20.59 -1.12
C ASN A 116 8.96 19.52 -0.77
N LEU A 117 9.36 18.58 0.09
CA LEU A 117 8.46 17.56 0.64
C LEU A 117 7.80 18.10 1.90
N GLY A 118 6.48 18.19 1.90
CA GLY A 118 5.69 18.48 3.10
C GLY A 118 5.52 17.24 3.97
N PHE A 119 5.07 17.46 5.19
CA PHE A 119 4.80 16.40 6.15
C PHE A 119 3.45 16.64 6.83
N ALA A 120 2.58 15.64 6.80
CA ALA A 120 1.29 15.65 7.47
C ALA A 120 1.30 14.67 8.64
N ASP A 121 0.86 15.14 9.81
CA ASP A 121 0.75 14.32 11.01
C ASP A 121 -0.32 13.24 10.82
N TYR A 122 -0.13 12.11 11.50
CA TYR A 122 -1.03 10.96 11.39
C TYR A 122 -2.47 11.35 11.79
N ALA A 123 -3.42 10.83 11.03
CA ALA A 123 -4.82 10.68 11.43
C ALA A 123 -5.40 9.48 10.70
N ILE A 124 -6.48 8.90 11.23
CA ILE A 124 -7.06 7.68 10.66
C ILE A 124 -7.48 7.89 9.19
N PRO A 125 -7.20 6.94 8.27
CA PRO A 125 -7.58 7.03 6.86
C PRO A 125 -9.07 7.33 6.66
N GLY A 126 -9.37 8.20 5.69
CA GLY A 126 -10.73 8.64 5.40
C GLY A 126 -11.41 9.44 6.53
N SER A 127 -10.66 10.06 7.44
CA SER A 127 -11.20 11.04 8.39
C SER A 127 -11.09 12.47 7.85
N ASP A 128 -11.94 13.36 8.38
CA ASP A 128 -11.81 14.79 8.10
C ASP A 128 -10.50 15.37 8.66
N LEU A 129 -10.05 14.87 9.82
CA LEU A 129 -8.78 15.30 10.43
C LEU A 129 -7.58 14.99 9.52
N LEU A 130 -7.53 13.81 8.90
CA LEU A 130 -6.49 13.51 7.91
C LEU A 130 -6.56 14.50 6.73
N GLY A 131 -7.77 14.81 6.27
CA GLY A 131 -7.97 15.84 5.24
C GLY A 131 -7.43 17.21 5.62
N VAL A 132 -7.64 17.64 6.87
CA VAL A 132 -7.10 18.89 7.42
C VAL A 132 -5.56 18.85 7.46
N ASN A 133 -4.97 17.83 8.10
CA ASN A 133 -3.52 17.69 8.25
C ASN A 133 -2.81 17.70 6.89
N VAL A 134 -3.35 16.94 5.92
CA VAL A 134 -2.82 16.88 4.55
C VAL A 134 -2.91 18.25 3.88
N CYS A 135 -4.08 18.91 3.95
CA CYS A 135 -4.27 20.22 3.33
C CYS A 135 -3.33 21.29 3.91
N GLU A 136 -3.04 21.26 5.21
CA GLU A 136 -2.13 22.20 5.87
C GLU A 136 -0.67 21.99 5.51
N ALA A 137 -0.28 20.76 5.17
CA ALA A 137 1.08 20.44 4.74
C ALA A 137 1.42 20.97 3.32
N PHE A 138 0.42 21.25 2.48
CA PHE A 138 0.60 21.84 1.15
C PHE A 138 0.67 23.37 1.20
N ASN A 139 1.53 23.96 0.37
CA ASN A 139 1.61 25.40 0.12
C ASN A 139 2.15 25.69 -1.30
N ASN A 140 2.42 26.94 -1.65
CA ASN A 140 2.85 27.31 -3.00
C ASN A 140 4.18 26.68 -3.45
N GLU A 141 5.00 26.19 -2.51
CA GLU A 141 6.30 25.58 -2.77
C GLU A 141 6.28 24.05 -2.62
N ILE A 142 5.23 23.49 -2.01
CA ILE A 142 5.11 22.07 -1.67
C ILE A 142 3.97 21.47 -2.49
N ASP A 143 4.29 20.55 -3.39
CA ASP A 143 3.35 19.80 -4.25
C ASP A 143 3.34 18.29 -3.96
N VAL A 144 4.18 17.83 -3.03
CA VAL A 144 4.23 16.45 -2.52
C VAL A 144 4.30 16.47 -0.99
N VAL A 145 3.47 15.67 -0.35
CA VAL A 145 3.37 15.54 1.11
C VAL A 145 3.54 14.08 1.50
N LEU A 146 4.40 13.84 2.49
CA LEU A 146 4.52 12.58 3.20
C LEU A 146 3.52 12.56 4.36
N MET A 147 2.74 11.50 4.49
CA MET A 147 1.80 11.30 5.60
C MET A 147 2.39 10.32 6.59
N GLN A 148 2.52 10.72 7.86
CA GLN A 148 3.10 9.89 8.91
C GLN A 148 2.42 8.51 9.00
N ASN A 149 3.20 7.43 9.09
CA ASN A 149 2.73 6.05 9.17
C ASN A 149 1.70 5.68 8.08
N HIS A 150 1.91 6.12 6.85
CA HIS A 150 0.92 5.94 5.80
C HIS A 150 1.55 5.86 4.39
N GLY A 151 1.83 7.00 3.77
CA GLY A 151 2.16 7.04 2.35
C GLY A 151 2.51 8.43 1.84
N VAL A 152 2.57 8.57 0.52
CA VAL A 152 2.82 9.86 -0.13
C VAL A 152 1.58 10.31 -0.89
N ILE A 153 1.31 11.61 -0.86
CA ILE A 153 0.27 12.27 -1.65
C ILE A 153 0.87 13.45 -2.41
N ALA A 154 0.50 13.60 -3.67
CA ALA A 154 0.94 14.70 -4.51
C ALA A 154 -0.22 15.29 -5.30
N ILE A 155 -0.11 16.58 -5.62
CA ILE A 155 -1.15 17.35 -6.32
C ILE A 155 -0.56 18.08 -7.52
N GLY A 156 -1.40 18.36 -8.52
CA GLY A 156 -0.96 19.16 -9.66
C GLY A 156 -2.01 19.33 -10.75
N LYS A 157 -1.61 20.00 -11.84
CA LYS A 157 -2.46 20.24 -13.03
C LYS A 157 -2.47 19.05 -13.99
N GLU A 158 -1.36 18.35 -14.11
CA GLU A 158 -1.16 17.28 -15.08
C GLU A 158 -0.72 16.02 -14.35
N LEU A 159 -1.47 14.93 -14.53
CA LEU A 159 -1.23 13.65 -13.85
C LEU A 159 0.16 13.09 -14.17
N SER A 160 0.64 13.21 -15.41
CA SER A 160 1.99 12.79 -15.81
C SER A 160 3.07 13.50 -15.00
N VAL A 161 2.95 14.83 -14.82
CA VAL A 161 3.91 15.64 -14.06
C VAL A 161 3.91 15.26 -12.59
N VAL A 162 2.73 15.02 -12.01
CA VAL A 162 2.59 14.59 -10.61
C VAL A 162 3.24 13.22 -10.39
N ILE A 163 3.02 12.27 -11.30
CA ILE A 163 3.63 10.94 -11.23
C ILE A 163 5.15 11.02 -11.40
N GLU A 164 5.63 11.79 -12.38
CA GLU A 164 7.07 12.00 -12.61
C GLU A 164 7.73 12.55 -11.35
N ARG A 165 7.12 13.56 -10.71
CA ARG A 165 7.62 14.11 -9.45
C ARG A 165 7.73 13.06 -8.33
N ILE A 166 6.71 12.23 -8.14
CA ILE A 166 6.77 11.14 -7.15
C ILE A 166 7.91 10.17 -7.48
N ILE A 167 8.07 9.79 -8.74
CA ILE A 167 9.14 8.87 -9.19
C ILE A 167 10.52 9.49 -8.95
N GLU A 168 10.72 10.74 -9.33
CA GLU A 168 11.97 11.49 -9.09
C GLU A 168 12.33 11.54 -7.61
N LEU A 169 11.35 11.89 -6.76
CA LEU A 169 11.56 11.95 -5.31
C LEU A 169 11.82 10.57 -4.70
N ASN A 170 11.11 9.55 -5.16
CA ASN A 170 11.34 8.17 -4.72
C ASN A 170 12.78 7.73 -5.04
N GLN A 171 13.28 8.03 -6.25
CA GLN A 171 14.67 7.74 -6.62
C GLN A 171 15.68 8.53 -5.77
N ALA A 172 15.37 9.79 -5.46
CA ALA A 172 16.21 10.60 -4.59
C ALA A 172 16.31 10.03 -3.17
N ILE A 173 15.20 9.59 -2.57
CA ILE A 173 15.16 8.94 -1.25
C ILE A 173 16.01 7.66 -1.30
N ILE A 174 15.82 6.82 -2.33
CA ILE A 174 16.58 5.59 -2.53
C ILE A 174 18.08 5.86 -2.58
N LYS A 175 18.51 6.90 -3.31
CA LYS A 175 19.92 7.29 -3.41
C LYS A 175 20.45 7.83 -2.08
N HIS A 176 19.70 8.71 -1.42
CA HIS A 176 20.11 9.35 -0.17
C HIS A 176 20.40 8.34 0.94
N PHE A 177 19.51 7.37 1.12
CA PHE A 177 19.64 6.32 2.15
C PHE A 177 20.39 5.08 1.66
N ASN A 178 20.97 5.11 0.45
CA ASN A 178 21.69 4.00 -0.17
C ASN A 178 20.89 2.67 -0.15
N LEU A 179 19.61 2.75 -0.53
CA LEU A 179 18.67 1.63 -0.41
C LEU A 179 18.79 0.62 -1.55
N GLY A 180 19.55 0.92 -2.61
CA GLY A 180 19.69 0.06 -3.80
C GLY A 180 19.99 -1.39 -3.44
N SER A 181 21.02 -1.63 -2.62
CA SER A 181 21.39 -2.97 -2.14
C SER A 181 20.28 -3.74 -1.43
N ILE A 182 19.38 -3.06 -0.70
CA ILE A 182 18.22 -3.70 -0.06
C ILE A 182 17.17 -4.00 -1.12
N LEU A 183 16.86 -3.02 -1.98
CA LEU A 183 15.82 -3.12 -3.01
C LEU A 183 16.16 -4.16 -4.10
N ASP A 184 17.45 -4.38 -4.38
CA ASP A 184 17.92 -5.43 -5.29
C ASP A 184 17.49 -6.84 -4.84
N ASN A 185 17.20 -7.02 -3.54
CA ASN A 185 16.66 -8.28 -3.03
C ASN A 185 15.19 -8.51 -3.42
N PHE A 186 14.52 -7.48 -3.91
CA PHE A 186 13.07 -7.39 -4.08
C PHE A 186 12.64 -7.05 -5.50
N SER A 187 13.60 -7.02 -6.44
CA SER A 187 13.39 -6.56 -7.82
C SER A 187 12.28 -7.29 -8.55
N LEU A 188 11.47 -6.52 -9.27
CA LEU A 188 10.40 -7.00 -10.15
C LEU A 188 10.99 -7.67 -11.38
N THR A 189 10.34 -8.74 -11.87
CA THR A 189 10.87 -9.55 -12.97
C THR A 189 10.31 -9.15 -14.34
N GLY A 190 10.66 -7.96 -14.83
CA GLY A 190 10.24 -7.49 -16.16
C GLY A 190 8.79 -6.98 -16.20
N LYS A 191 8.09 -7.12 -17.34
CA LYS A 191 6.67 -6.71 -17.48
C LYS A 191 5.75 -7.91 -17.25
N PHE A 192 4.69 -7.72 -16.46
CA PHE A 192 3.69 -8.75 -16.20
C PHE A 192 2.40 -8.52 -16.99
N ASN A 193 1.89 -9.57 -17.64
CA ASN A 193 0.60 -9.48 -18.34
C ASN A 193 -0.57 -9.62 -17.36
N LEU A 194 -1.14 -8.47 -17.01
CA LEU A 194 -2.29 -8.37 -16.12
C LEU A 194 -3.66 -8.70 -16.80
N LYS A 195 -3.71 -9.32 -17.98
CA LYS A 195 -5.00 -9.63 -18.66
C LYS A 195 -5.58 -11.02 -18.37
N SER A 196 -5.01 -11.78 -17.43
CA SER A 196 -5.37 -13.18 -17.20
C SER A 196 -6.55 -13.36 -16.22
N LYS A 197 -7.21 -14.52 -16.32
CA LYS A 197 -8.42 -14.91 -15.57
C LYS A 197 -8.10 -15.16 -14.09
N ASN A 198 -9.05 -14.78 -13.21
CA ASN A 198 -9.06 -15.04 -11.76
C ASN A 198 -8.90 -16.56 -11.49
N SER A 199 -7.67 -17.00 -11.21
CA SER A 199 -7.32 -18.42 -11.04
C SER A 199 -6.07 -18.57 -10.17
N SER A 200 -5.92 -19.70 -9.47
CA SER A 200 -4.76 -19.95 -8.61
C SER A 200 -3.43 -19.79 -9.36
N ARG A 201 -3.35 -20.39 -10.56
CA ARG A 201 -2.17 -20.29 -11.43
C ARG A 201 -1.82 -18.83 -11.76
N PHE A 202 -2.81 -17.98 -11.98
CA PHE A 202 -2.56 -16.58 -12.28
C PHE A 202 -1.89 -15.85 -11.12
N TYR A 203 -2.43 -15.99 -9.90
CA TYR A 203 -1.88 -15.35 -8.72
C TYR A 203 -0.55 -15.97 -8.28
N GLU A 204 -0.32 -17.26 -8.51
CA GLU A 204 0.99 -17.89 -8.28
C GLU A 204 2.08 -17.28 -9.18
N VAL A 205 1.80 -17.08 -10.47
CA VAL A 205 2.74 -16.43 -11.41
C VAL A 205 2.90 -14.95 -11.05
N ARG A 206 1.81 -14.28 -10.67
CA ARG A 206 1.85 -12.88 -10.19
C ARG A 206 2.71 -12.74 -8.94
N ALA A 207 2.55 -13.63 -7.97
CA ALA A 207 3.32 -13.63 -6.73
C ALA A 207 4.82 -13.79 -7.02
N ARG A 208 5.19 -14.74 -7.90
CA ARG A 208 6.59 -14.91 -8.33
C ARG A 208 7.17 -13.70 -9.06
N HIS A 209 6.31 -12.85 -9.63
CA HIS A 209 6.73 -11.68 -10.38
C HIS A 209 6.93 -10.44 -9.49
N PHE A 210 5.97 -10.17 -8.60
CA PHE A 210 5.90 -8.94 -7.79
C PHE A 210 6.42 -9.10 -6.37
N LEU A 211 6.40 -10.32 -5.82
CA LEU A 211 6.78 -10.56 -4.44
C LEU A 211 8.18 -11.14 -4.35
N SER A 212 8.81 -11.01 -3.18
CA SER A 212 10.16 -11.54 -2.93
C SER A 212 10.20 -13.07 -2.74
N VAL A 213 9.49 -13.82 -3.58
CA VAL A 213 9.36 -15.27 -3.49
C VAL A 213 10.73 -15.93 -3.61
N LYS A 214 11.13 -16.65 -2.55
CA LYS A 214 12.35 -17.46 -2.54
C LYS A 214 12.08 -18.92 -2.90
N ASN A 215 11.01 -19.50 -2.39
CA ASN A 215 10.60 -20.89 -2.66
C ASN A 215 9.07 -20.99 -2.86
N GLU A 216 8.63 -22.14 -3.35
CA GLU A 216 7.26 -22.62 -3.56
C GLU A 216 6.14 -21.63 -3.21
N VAL A 217 5.32 -21.28 -4.21
CA VAL A 217 4.00 -20.68 -4.01
C VAL A 217 3.03 -21.65 -4.62
N LYS A 218 2.18 -22.23 -3.79
CA LYS A 218 1.08 -23.10 -4.22
C LYS A 218 -0.17 -22.71 -3.46
N MET A 219 -1.16 -22.21 -4.19
CA MET A 219 -2.46 -21.87 -3.64
C MET A 219 -3.36 -23.09 -3.68
N VAL A 220 -3.96 -23.42 -2.54
CA VAL A 220 -4.86 -24.56 -2.38
C VAL A 220 -6.20 -24.05 -1.89
N GLU A 221 -7.27 -24.55 -2.50
CA GLU A 221 -8.63 -24.32 -2.03
C GLU A 221 -8.99 -25.41 -1.02
N ASP A 222 -9.43 -24.99 0.16
CA ASP A 222 -10.02 -25.86 1.16
C ASP A 222 -11.53 -25.83 0.97
N GLN A 223 -12.07 -26.90 0.37
CA GLN A 223 -13.49 -27.02 0.06
C GLN A 223 -14.38 -27.18 1.30
N GLU A 224 -13.83 -27.62 2.44
CA GLU A 224 -14.61 -27.79 3.66
C GLU A 224 -14.84 -26.46 4.37
N ARG A 225 -13.85 -25.55 4.30
CA ARG A 225 -13.90 -24.23 4.95
C ARG A 225 -14.28 -23.08 4.01
N ASP A 226 -14.39 -23.34 2.71
CA ASP A 226 -14.59 -22.33 1.67
C ASP A 226 -13.51 -21.22 1.73
N LEU A 227 -12.26 -21.64 1.94
CA LEU A 227 -11.10 -20.76 2.08
C LEU A 227 -9.98 -21.15 1.14
N PHE A 228 -9.20 -20.16 0.71
CA PHE A 228 -7.95 -20.37 -0.02
C PHE A 228 -6.77 -20.25 0.93
N THR A 229 -5.79 -21.13 0.78
CA THR A 229 -4.59 -21.20 1.60
C THR A 229 -3.34 -21.13 0.72
N VAL A 230 -2.29 -20.48 1.22
CA VAL A 230 -0.95 -20.52 0.60
C VAL A 230 0.13 -20.64 1.67
N ALA A 231 1.09 -21.52 1.42
CA ALA A 231 2.40 -21.46 2.07
C ALA A 231 3.36 -20.78 1.10
N ILE A 232 4.07 -19.75 1.58
CA ILE A 232 4.99 -18.94 0.77
C ILE A 232 6.26 -18.65 1.56
N HIS A 233 7.43 -18.85 0.93
CA HIS A 233 8.69 -18.40 1.49
C HIS A 233 9.08 -17.05 0.87
N LEU A 234 9.15 -16.02 1.70
CA LEU A 234 9.53 -14.67 1.30
C LEU A 234 10.97 -14.37 1.71
N LYS A 235 11.75 -13.79 0.79
CA LYS A 235 13.11 -13.33 1.07
C LYS A 235 13.09 -12.14 2.03
N SER A 236 12.09 -11.26 1.93
CA SER A 236 11.86 -10.14 2.85
C SER A 236 11.72 -10.61 4.30
N LEU A 237 10.86 -11.61 4.56
CA LEU A 237 10.72 -12.19 5.90
C LEU A 237 12.01 -12.88 6.37
N GLY A 238 12.70 -13.61 5.49
CA GLY A 238 13.94 -14.30 5.84
C GLY A 238 15.13 -13.37 6.16
N LEU A 239 15.09 -12.11 5.74
CA LEU A 239 16.11 -11.10 6.04
C LEU A 239 15.81 -10.32 7.34
N LEU A 240 14.57 -10.40 7.84
CA LEU A 240 14.11 -9.66 8.99
C LEU A 240 14.15 -10.54 10.25
N ALA A 241 14.68 -10.00 11.35
CA ALA A 241 14.48 -10.64 12.66
C ALA A 241 12.98 -10.60 13.00
N LEU A 242 12.35 -11.74 13.29
CA LEU A 242 10.89 -11.80 13.52
C LEU A 242 10.41 -10.81 14.59
N SER A 243 11.22 -10.56 15.63
CA SER A 243 10.92 -9.57 16.69
C SER A 243 10.81 -8.12 16.20
N LYS A 244 11.17 -7.85 14.94
CA LYS A 244 11.11 -6.54 14.31
C LYS A 244 9.94 -6.40 13.35
N PHE A 245 9.28 -7.49 12.98
CA PHE A 245 8.09 -7.44 12.14
C PHE A 245 6.90 -6.95 12.97
N SER A 246 6.18 -5.96 12.44
CA SER A 246 4.90 -5.52 13.00
C SER A 246 3.99 -5.07 11.86
N THR A 247 2.71 -5.38 11.97
CA THR A 247 1.67 -4.89 11.05
C THR A 247 1.23 -3.47 11.42
N HIS A 248 1.62 -2.96 12.59
CA HIS A 248 1.28 -1.63 13.10
C HIS A 248 2.14 -0.53 12.48
N ILE A 249 2.75 -0.77 11.32
CA ILE A 249 3.56 0.25 10.63
C ILE A 249 2.67 1.28 9.92
N ILE A 250 1.58 0.83 9.28
CA ILE A 250 0.60 1.63 8.55
C ILE A 250 -0.79 1.01 8.68
N PRO A 251 -1.88 1.77 8.51
CA PRO A 251 -3.25 1.26 8.57
C PRO A 251 -3.52 0.02 7.70
N GLU A 252 -3.10 0.02 6.44
CA GLU A 252 -3.34 -1.08 5.49
C GLU A 252 -2.72 -2.39 5.94
N SER A 253 -1.48 -2.34 6.46
CA SER A 253 -0.79 -3.52 6.99
C SER A 253 -1.60 -4.17 8.10
N PHE A 254 -2.09 -3.39 9.06
CA PHE A 254 -2.92 -3.90 10.15
C PHE A 254 -4.32 -4.33 9.69
N LEU A 255 -4.97 -3.55 8.83
CA LEU A 255 -6.33 -3.84 8.37
C LEU A 255 -6.41 -5.12 7.53
N ILE A 256 -5.35 -5.46 6.80
CA ILE A 256 -5.30 -6.64 5.92
C ILE A 256 -4.73 -7.87 6.63
N LEU A 257 -3.70 -7.71 7.46
CA LEU A 257 -2.98 -8.82 8.10
C LEU A 257 -3.35 -9.08 9.56
N ARG A 258 -4.05 -8.14 10.21
CA ARG A 258 -4.33 -8.17 11.66
C ARG A 258 -3.03 -8.28 12.45
N ASP A 259 -3.01 -9.12 13.48
CA ASP A 259 -1.84 -9.46 14.27
C ASP A 259 -1.44 -10.90 13.93
N PRO A 260 -0.46 -11.14 13.05
CA PRO A 260 -0.04 -12.50 12.68
C PRO A 260 0.49 -13.31 13.88
N LEU A 261 0.26 -14.62 13.87
CA LEU A 261 0.81 -15.51 14.90
C LEU A 261 2.21 -15.98 14.50
N PHE A 262 3.19 -15.66 15.34
CA PHE A 262 4.57 -16.07 15.14
C PHE A 262 4.82 -17.49 15.64
N GLN A 263 5.43 -18.30 14.79
CA GLN A 263 5.86 -19.66 15.09
C GLN A 263 7.36 -19.66 15.34
N ASN A 264 7.78 -19.94 16.57
CA ASN A 264 9.19 -20.12 16.93
C ASN A 264 9.72 -21.50 16.51
N LYS A 265 9.41 -21.90 15.29
CA LYS A 265 9.84 -23.13 14.65
C LYS A 265 9.94 -22.91 13.14
N LYS A 266 10.70 -23.77 12.47
CA LYS A 266 10.76 -23.80 11.00
C LYS A 266 9.45 -24.32 10.43
N PHE A 267 9.11 -23.89 9.22
CA PHE A 267 7.96 -24.43 8.52
C PHE A 267 8.17 -25.90 8.17
N ASP A 268 7.16 -26.72 8.45
CA ASP A 268 7.12 -28.13 8.10
C ASP A 268 5.83 -28.40 7.31
N LYS A 269 5.99 -28.72 6.02
CA LYS A 269 4.88 -28.98 5.11
C LYS A 269 4.02 -30.16 5.56
N ALA A 270 4.59 -31.12 6.29
CA ALA A 270 3.85 -32.28 6.80
C ALA A 270 2.85 -31.91 7.92
N GLN A 271 3.03 -30.75 8.56
CA GLN A 271 2.18 -30.27 9.66
C GLN A 271 1.14 -29.22 9.21
N ILE A 272 0.93 -29.04 7.90
CA ILE A 272 0.07 -27.97 7.39
C ILE A 272 -1.35 -28.04 7.98
N ASP A 273 -1.93 -29.22 8.11
CA ASP A 273 -3.28 -29.40 8.66
C ASP A 273 -3.36 -28.99 10.14
N ASP A 274 -2.29 -29.21 10.91
CA ASP A 274 -2.22 -28.77 12.30
C ASP A 274 -2.06 -27.25 12.42
N TYR A 275 -1.31 -26.63 11.50
CA TYR A 275 -1.18 -25.18 11.44
C TYR A 275 -2.50 -24.51 11.06
N LEU A 276 -3.25 -25.12 10.16
CA LEU A 276 -4.55 -24.62 9.71
C LEU A 276 -5.62 -24.62 10.80
N LYS A 277 -5.46 -25.43 11.86
CA LYS A 277 -6.32 -25.41 13.06
C LYS A 277 -6.08 -24.20 13.96
N LEU A 278 -4.97 -23.48 13.77
CA LEU A 278 -4.66 -22.27 14.54
C LEU A 278 -5.36 -21.03 13.98
N PHE A 279 -5.98 -21.13 12.80
CA PHE A 279 -6.69 -20.02 12.18
C PHE A 279 -8.10 -19.86 12.73
N ASP A 280 -8.50 -18.60 12.85
CA ASP A 280 -9.85 -18.16 13.19
C ASP A 280 -10.20 -16.88 12.39
N ASP A 281 -11.35 -16.26 12.70
CA ASP A 281 -11.84 -15.08 12.00
C ASP A 281 -10.89 -13.86 12.13
N GLN A 282 -10.09 -13.79 13.18
CA GLN A 282 -9.13 -12.71 13.44
C GLN A 282 -7.70 -13.09 13.05
N MET A 283 -7.36 -14.38 13.09
CA MET A 283 -6.02 -14.94 12.89
C MET A 283 -5.95 -15.74 11.61
N ASN A 284 -5.38 -15.15 10.54
CA ASN A 284 -5.30 -15.79 9.22
C ASN A 284 -3.91 -15.71 8.56
N VAL A 285 -2.89 -15.36 9.35
CA VAL A 285 -1.48 -15.33 8.94
C VAL A 285 -0.62 -15.97 10.03
N LEU A 286 0.15 -17.00 9.69
CA LEU A 286 1.25 -17.51 10.51
C LEU A 286 2.58 -17.11 9.87
N ILE A 287 3.55 -16.71 10.69
CA ILE A 287 4.90 -16.40 10.25
C ILE A 287 5.89 -17.30 10.98
N PHE A 288 6.79 -17.96 10.24
CA PHE A 288 7.77 -18.91 10.76
C PHE A 288 9.18 -18.31 10.78
N MET A 289 10.05 -18.83 11.64
CA MET A 289 11.39 -18.28 11.90
C MET A 289 12.36 -18.33 10.70
N ASP A 290 12.04 -19.12 9.68
CA ASP A 290 12.86 -19.32 8.49
C ASP A 290 12.32 -18.59 7.25
N GLY A 291 11.42 -17.62 7.43
CA GLY A 291 10.92 -16.74 6.37
C GLY A 291 9.74 -17.32 5.58
N TRP A 292 9.16 -18.42 6.05
CA TRP A 292 7.89 -18.94 5.58
C TRP A 292 6.71 -18.23 6.22
N ALA A 293 5.62 -18.13 5.49
CA ALA A 293 4.32 -17.75 6.01
C ALA A 293 3.24 -18.72 5.49
N LEU A 294 2.24 -18.99 6.33
CA LEU A 294 1.00 -19.66 5.96
C LEU A 294 -0.12 -18.63 6.05
N ILE A 295 -0.93 -18.49 5.01
CA ILE A 295 -1.95 -17.44 4.90
C ILE A 295 -3.25 -18.05 4.43
N CYS A 296 -4.38 -17.61 5.00
CA CYS A 296 -5.73 -17.91 4.53
C CYS A 296 -6.47 -16.67 4.02
N GLY A 297 -7.31 -16.85 3.00
CA GLY A 297 -8.15 -15.80 2.43
C GLY A 297 -9.48 -16.33 1.89
N THR A 298 -10.49 -15.47 1.87
CA THR A 298 -11.87 -15.80 1.45
C THR A 298 -12.07 -15.82 -0.07
N SER A 299 -11.06 -15.38 -0.82
CA SER A 299 -11.01 -15.45 -2.27
C SER A 299 -9.55 -15.47 -2.71
N LEU A 300 -9.28 -15.88 -3.94
CA LEU A 300 -7.93 -15.82 -4.51
C LEU A 300 -7.34 -14.40 -4.47
N TYR A 301 -8.18 -13.37 -4.72
CA TYR A 301 -7.74 -11.98 -4.61
C TYR A 301 -7.39 -11.62 -3.16
N ASN A 302 -8.28 -11.93 -2.21
CA ASN A 302 -8.02 -11.64 -0.79
C ASN A 302 -6.74 -12.35 -0.28
N LEU A 303 -6.52 -13.60 -0.70
CA LEU A 303 -5.32 -14.35 -0.37
C LEU A 303 -4.07 -13.67 -0.96
N TYR A 304 -4.12 -13.27 -2.24
CA TYR A 304 -3.02 -12.56 -2.88
C TYR A 304 -2.72 -11.20 -2.24
N ASP A 305 -3.76 -10.42 -1.94
CA ASP A 305 -3.63 -9.11 -1.29
C ASP A 305 -2.92 -9.23 0.06
N LYS A 306 -3.28 -10.23 0.87
CA LYS A 306 -2.56 -10.56 2.12
C LYS A 306 -1.10 -10.94 1.86
N MET A 307 -0.80 -11.76 0.86
CA MET A 307 0.59 -12.11 0.53
C MET A 307 1.41 -10.86 0.14
N GLU A 308 0.81 -9.98 -0.67
CA GLU A 308 1.46 -8.78 -1.15
C GLU A 308 1.69 -7.77 -0.03
N VAL A 309 0.70 -7.57 0.83
CA VAL A 309 0.82 -6.68 1.99
C VAL A 309 1.78 -7.24 3.03
N LEU A 310 1.86 -8.57 3.20
CA LEU A 310 2.86 -9.21 4.07
C LEU A 310 4.28 -8.96 3.56
N ASP A 311 4.51 -9.20 2.28
CA ASP A 311 5.82 -8.95 1.65
C ASP A 311 6.18 -7.47 1.66
N PHE A 312 5.22 -6.59 1.37
CA PHE A 312 5.37 -5.14 1.45
C PHE A 312 5.72 -4.67 2.86
N THR A 313 5.01 -5.15 3.88
CA THR A 313 5.24 -4.82 5.29
C THR A 313 6.66 -5.20 5.69
N ALA A 314 7.10 -6.42 5.37
CA ALA A 314 8.46 -6.87 5.67
C ALA A 314 9.53 -6.05 4.94
N LYS A 315 9.31 -5.69 3.67
CA LYS A 315 10.22 -4.83 2.88
C LYS A 315 10.34 -3.44 3.51
N VAL A 316 9.20 -2.81 3.83
CA VAL A 316 9.16 -1.47 4.45
C VAL A 316 9.88 -1.48 5.79
N THR A 317 9.64 -2.48 6.64
CA THR A 317 10.34 -2.60 7.92
C THR A 317 11.86 -2.69 7.74
N LEU A 318 12.34 -3.52 6.81
CA LEU A 318 13.78 -3.63 6.51
C LEU A 318 14.39 -2.31 6.02
N ILE A 319 13.65 -1.59 5.17
CA ILE A 319 14.08 -0.29 4.65
C ILE A 319 14.13 0.74 5.79
N ALA A 320 13.09 0.82 6.61
CA ALA A 320 13.01 1.74 7.74
C ALA A 320 14.13 1.49 8.74
N GLN A 321 14.45 0.23 9.05
CA GLN A 321 15.60 -0.14 9.90
C GLN A 321 16.94 0.37 9.38
N LYS A 322 17.12 0.39 8.05
CA LYS A 322 18.33 0.95 7.44
C LYS A 322 18.34 2.48 7.49
N MET A 323 17.18 3.12 7.43
CA MET A 323 17.06 4.57 7.53
C MET A 323 17.29 5.07 8.96
N GLY A 324 16.82 4.33 9.97
CA GLY A 324 16.99 4.70 11.37
C GLY A 324 15.98 4.04 12.31
N GLN A 325 15.78 4.68 13.46
CA GLN A 325 14.69 4.33 14.37
C GLN A 325 13.36 4.78 13.75
N PHE A 326 12.32 3.97 13.91
CA PHE A 326 11.00 4.25 13.37
C PHE A 326 9.91 3.97 14.41
N ASP A 327 8.79 4.66 14.24
CA ASP A 327 7.64 4.61 15.12
C ASP A 327 6.55 3.69 14.54
N LEU A 328 5.93 2.92 15.41
CA LEU A 328 4.73 2.15 15.11
C LEU A 328 3.49 3.00 15.45
N LEU A 329 2.36 2.64 14.85
CA LEU A 329 1.06 3.09 15.32
C LEU A 329 0.88 2.73 16.79
N SER A 330 0.38 3.67 17.58
CA SER A 330 0.10 3.45 18.99
C SER A 330 -1.10 2.53 19.20
N ASP A 331 -1.21 1.94 20.39
CA ASP A 331 -2.38 1.12 20.77
C ASP A 331 -3.71 1.88 20.60
N SER A 332 -3.72 3.19 20.84
CA SER A 332 -4.90 4.04 20.65
C SER A 332 -5.26 4.19 19.17
N GLN A 333 -4.27 4.35 18.29
CA GLN A 333 -4.48 4.44 16.84
C GLN A 333 -4.95 3.09 16.28
N ILE A 334 -4.40 1.97 16.78
CA ILE A 334 -4.86 0.63 16.43
C ILE A 334 -6.30 0.39 16.90
N LEU A 335 -6.67 0.86 18.09
CA LEU A 335 -8.05 0.78 18.58
C LEU A 335 -9.01 1.58 17.69
N GLU A 336 -8.65 2.80 17.29
CA GLU A 336 -9.44 3.64 16.39
C GLU A 336 -9.64 2.95 15.01
N LEU A 337 -8.58 2.30 14.49
CA LEU A 337 -8.67 1.50 13.27
C LEU A 337 -9.62 0.31 13.40
N LYS A 338 -9.59 -0.38 14.54
CA LYS A 338 -10.53 -1.48 14.84
C LYS A 338 -11.97 -0.94 14.82
N GLU A 339 -12.27 0.08 15.63
CA GLU A 339 -13.63 0.63 15.76
C GLU A 339 -14.21 1.15 14.43
N LYS A 340 -13.36 1.70 13.55
CA LYS A 340 -13.82 2.27 12.28
C LYS A 340 -14.07 1.23 11.18
N PHE A 341 -13.29 0.14 11.16
CA PHE A 341 -13.23 -0.74 9.99
C PHE A 341 -13.55 -2.20 10.27
N LEU A 342 -13.51 -2.66 11.52
CA LEU A 342 -13.60 -4.07 11.93
C LEU A 342 -14.76 -4.28 12.90
#